data_AF-A0A5C6BDT7-F1
#
_entry.id   AF-A0A5C6BDT7-F1
#
_cell.length_a   1.000
_cell.length_b   1.000
_cell.length_c   1.000
_cell.angle_alpha   90.00
_cell.angle_beta   90.00
_cell.angle_gamma   90.00
#
_symmetry.space_group_name_H-M   'P 1'
#
loop_
_entity.id
_entity.type
_entity.pdbx_description
1 polymer ?
#
loop_
_entity_poly.entity_id
_entity_poly.type
_entity_poly.pdbx_seq_one_letter_code
_entity_poly.pdbx_strand_id
1 'polypeptide(L)'
;MDVRNYLSRYWITFPDDPSFPIGQGVTAYSPEDAMLLLIARGYDFHVRAKRVEIREIQSFDDINHEYVTRVAGPLRFRGIWYPCFNLGIDANGR
;
A
#
# COMPACT_ATOMS: atom_id res chain seq x y z
N MET A 1 11.23 3.70 -25.11
CA MET A 1 11.51 3.84 -23.67
C MET A 1 10.51 2.98 -22.92
N ASP A 2 11.01 2.07 -22.08
CA ASP A 2 10.17 1.09 -21.38
C ASP A 2 9.57 1.74 -20.11
N VAL A 3 8.25 1.88 -20.06
CA VAL A 3 7.52 2.46 -18.90
C VAL A 3 7.82 1.70 -17.60
N ARG A 4 8.25 0.43 -17.72
CA ARG A 4 8.69 -0.42 -16.60
C ARG A 4 9.90 0.13 -15.85
N ASN A 5 10.71 1.00 -16.43
CA ASN A 5 11.90 1.57 -15.78
C ASN A 5 11.61 2.73 -14.80
N TYR A 6 10.35 3.17 -14.69
CA TYR A 6 9.98 4.31 -13.84
C TYR A 6 8.99 3.95 -12.72
N LEU A 7 8.56 2.69 -12.62
CA LEU A 7 7.62 2.26 -11.60
C LEU A 7 8.35 1.68 -10.40
N SER A 8 8.17 2.34 -9.26
CA SER A 8 8.62 1.89 -7.95
C SER A 8 7.46 1.30 -7.18
N ARG A 9 7.78 0.40 -6.24
CA ARG A 9 6.80 -0.29 -5.41
C ARG A 9 6.93 0.25 -4.01
N TYR A 10 5.82 0.70 -3.46
CA TYR A 10 5.75 1.33 -2.15
C TYR A 10 4.90 0.49 -1.22
N TRP A 11 5.43 0.30 -0.02
CA TRP A 11 4.74 -0.26 1.13
C TRP A 11 4.49 0.86 2.12
N ILE A 12 3.22 1.14 2.39
CA ILE A 12 2.77 2.28 3.19
C ILE A 12 2.20 1.75 4.50
N THR A 13 2.76 2.12 5.64
CA THR A 13 2.38 1.59 6.97
C THR A 13 1.98 2.68 7.94
N PHE A 14 1.23 2.29 8.98
CA PHE A 14 0.64 3.19 9.98
C PHE A 14 1.02 2.72 11.40
N PRO A 15 2.28 2.89 11.82
CA PRO A 15 2.80 2.27 13.04
C PRO A 15 2.12 2.75 14.34
N ASP A 16 1.57 3.97 14.35
CA ASP A 16 0.97 4.58 15.55
C ASP A 16 -0.56 4.39 15.61
N ASP A 17 -1.13 3.70 14.62
CA ASP A 17 -2.56 3.50 14.46
C ASP A 17 -2.90 2.00 14.36
N PRO A 18 -2.95 1.28 15.50
CA PRO A 18 -3.16 -0.18 15.51
C PRO A 18 -4.55 -0.61 15.00
N SER A 19 -5.49 0.33 14.86
CA SER A 19 -6.80 0.10 14.24
C SER A 19 -6.78 0.17 12.71
N PHE A 20 -5.66 0.60 12.12
CA PHE A 20 -5.50 0.72 10.68
C PHE A 20 -4.97 -0.58 10.08
N PRO A 21 -5.12 -0.78 8.77
CA PRO A 21 -4.56 -1.94 8.11
C PRO A 21 -3.05 -2.03 8.32
N ILE A 22 -2.54 -3.26 8.31
CA ILE A 22 -1.11 -3.61 8.48
C ILE A 22 -0.19 -2.79 7.55
N GLY A 23 -0.67 -2.47 6.35
CA GLY A 23 -0.03 -1.53 5.43
C GLY A 23 -0.63 -1.65 4.04
N GLN A 24 -0.45 -0.67 3.17
CA GLN A 24 -1.00 -0.63 1.82
C GLN A 24 0.10 -0.79 0.77
N GLY A 25 -0.17 -1.60 -0.24
CA GLY A 25 0.77 -1.89 -1.32
C GLY A 25 0.39 -1.17 -2.61
N VAL A 26 1.28 -0.30 -3.10
CA VAL A 26 1.05 0.51 -4.30
C VAL A 26 2.26 0.48 -5.21
N THR A 27 2.05 0.34 -6.52
CA THR A 27 3.08 0.54 -7.55
C THR A 27 2.80 1.87 -8.23
N ALA A 28 3.75 2.80 -8.22
CA ALA A 28 3.57 4.18 -8.66
C ALA A 28 4.87 4.79 -9.18
N TYR A 29 4.80 5.99 -9.77
CA TYR A 29 5.99 6.70 -10.27
C TYR A 29 6.77 7.42 -9.17
N SER A 30 6.10 7.76 -8.06
CA SER A 30 6.68 8.40 -6.89
C SER A 30 5.85 8.09 -5.65
N PRO A 31 6.36 8.38 -4.44
CA PRO A 31 5.57 8.27 -3.22
C PRO A 31 4.29 9.11 -3.26
N GLU A 32 4.35 10.32 -3.80
CA GLU A 32 3.19 11.22 -3.94
C GLU A 32 2.14 10.63 -4.89
N ASP A 33 2.58 10.05 -6.01
CA ASP A 33 1.70 9.35 -6.95
C ASP A 33 1.04 8.13 -6.27
N ALA A 34 1.76 7.43 -5.38
CA ALA A 34 1.19 6.34 -4.60
C ALA A 34 0.06 6.82 -3.68
N MET A 35 0.23 7.96 -3.01
CA MET A 35 -0.82 8.54 -2.17
C MET A 35 -2.03 8.98 -2.99
N LEU A 36 -1.81 9.63 -4.14
CA LEU A 36 -2.89 10.04 -5.04
C LEU A 36 -3.70 8.84 -5.54
N LEU A 37 -3.05 7.72 -5.84
CA LEU A 37 -3.73 6.47 -6.22
C LEU A 37 -4.62 5.93 -5.09
N LEU A 38 -4.18 6.03 -3.84
CA LEU A 38 -4.98 5.65 -2.67
C LEU A 38 -6.21 6.55 -2.51
N ILE A 39 -6.02 7.87 -2.57
CA ILE A 39 -7.12 8.86 -2.47
C ILE A 39 -8.13 8.66 -3.59
N ALA A 40 -7.67 8.46 -4.84
CA ALA A 40 -8.52 8.25 -5.99
C ALA A 40 -9.40 6.99 -5.89
N ARG A 41 -9.04 6.05 -5.01
CA ARG A 41 -9.81 4.84 -4.72
C ARG A 41 -10.59 4.91 -3.40
N GLY A 42 -10.59 6.07 -2.75
CA GLY A 42 -11.33 6.31 -1.50
C GLY A 42 -10.62 5.82 -0.24
N TYR A 43 -9.32 5.49 -0.30
CA TYR A 43 -8.56 5.12 0.89
C TYR A 43 -8.03 6.38 1.58
N ASP A 44 -8.42 6.60 2.83
CA ASP A 44 -8.10 7.80 3.61
C ASP A 44 -7.22 7.51 4.84
N PHE A 45 -6.81 6.26 5.07
CA PHE A 45 -5.97 5.88 6.22
C PHE A 45 -4.71 6.74 6.33
N HIS A 46 -4.03 6.97 5.21
CA HIS A 46 -2.82 7.80 5.19
C HIS A 46 -3.07 9.29 5.46
N VAL A 47 -4.31 9.77 5.35
CA VAL A 47 -4.70 11.14 5.72
C VAL A 47 -5.02 11.22 7.20
N ARG A 48 -5.59 10.15 7.77
CA ARG A 48 -6.05 10.07 9.15
C ARG A 48 -5.00 9.57 10.13
N ALA A 49 -3.95 8.92 9.63
CA ALA A 49 -2.91 8.33 10.46
C ALA A 49 -2.13 9.41 11.19
N LYS A 50 -1.77 9.14 12.44
CA LYS A 50 -0.86 9.99 13.22
C LYS A 50 0.53 10.00 12.60
N ARG A 51 0.92 8.87 12.02
CA ARG A 51 2.21 8.70 11.34
C ARG A 51 2.05 7.75 10.16
N VAL A 52 2.57 8.18 9.02
CA VAL A 52 2.66 7.38 7.80
C VAL A 52 4.12 7.10 7.52
N GLU A 53 4.46 5.84 7.33
CA GLU A 53 5.78 5.41 6.86
C GLU A 53 5.63 4.88 5.44
N ILE A 54 6.45 5.40 4.52
CA ILE A 54 6.48 4.95 3.12
C ILE A 54 7.85 4.34 2.87
N ARG A 55 7.87 3.09 2.45
CA ARG A 55 9.11 2.37 2.14
C ARG A 55 9.04 1.80 0.73
N GLU A 56 10.06 2.05 -0.07
CA GLU A 56 10.22 1.40 -1.36
C GLU A 56 10.66 -0.06 -1.17
N ILE A 57 10.04 -0.99 -1.88
CA ILE A 57 10.32 -2.43 -1.80
C ILE A 57 10.73 -3.00 -3.17
N GLN A 58 11.63 -3.97 -3.15
CA GLN A 58 12.10 -4.68 -4.34
C GLN A 58 11.52 -6.09 -4.45
N SER A 59 11.12 -6.69 -3.33
CA SER A 59 10.41 -7.96 -3.25
C SER A 59 9.31 -7.90 -2.19
N PHE A 60 8.40 -8.87 -2.24
CA PHE A 60 7.49 -9.10 -1.14
C PHE A 60 8.22 -9.56 0.13
N ASP A 61 9.40 -10.16 0.00
CA ASP A 61 10.24 -10.59 1.13
C ASP A 61 10.72 -9.42 1.98
N ASP A 62 10.70 -8.20 1.43
CA ASP A 62 11.02 -6.99 2.18
C ASP A 62 9.92 -6.65 3.20
N ILE A 63 8.73 -7.24 3.08
CA ILE A 63 7.58 -7.06 3.96
C ILE A 63 7.59 -8.17 5.01
N ASN A 64 7.67 -7.79 6.29
CA ASN A 64 7.68 -8.71 7.43
C ASN A 64 6.32 -9.39 7.71
N HIS A 65 5.49 -9.63 6.69
CA HIS A 65 4.15 -10.21 6.81
C HIS A 65 3.85 -11.21 5.70
N GLU A 66 3.93 -12.50 6.02
CA GLU A 66 3.65 -13.61 5.10
C GLU A 66 2.24 -13.57 4.50
N TYR A 67 1.27 -12.95 5.19
CA TYR A 67 -0.10 -12.83 4.69
C TYR A 67 -0.22 -11.87 3.50
N VAL A 68 0.64 -10.86 3.42
CA VAL A 68 0.60 -9.86 2.34
C VAL A 68 0.87 -10.53 1.00
N THR A 69 1.84 -11.45 0.96
CA THR A 69 2.24 -12.13 -0.29
C THR A 69 1.13 -13.02 -0.86
N ARG A 70 0.28 -13.58 0.00
CA ARG A 70 -0.81 -14.50 -0.39
C ARG A 70 -2.02 -13.80 -0.99
N VAL A 71 -2.30 -12.56 -0.59
CA VAL A 71 -3.47 -11.80 -1.06
C VAL A 71 -3.08 -10.58 -1.89
N ALA A 72 -1.78 -10.36 -2.11
CA ALA A 72 -1.29 -9.30 -2.98
C ALA A 72 -1.55 -9.62 -4.46
N GLY A 73 -1.97 -8.58 -5.18
CA GLY A 73 -2.07 -8.58 -6.63
C GLY A 73 -0.70 -8.42 -7.31
N PRO A 74 -0.68 -8.42 -8.66
CA PRO A 74 0.55 -8.33 -9.43
C PRO A 74 1.24 -6.96 -9.26
N LEU A 75 2.51 -6.99 -8.85
CA LEU A 75 3.35 -5.79 -8.62
C LEU A 75 3.74 -5.02 -9.89
N ARG A 76 3.52 -5.60 -11.08
CA ARG A 76 4.09 -5.10 -12.35
C ARG A 76 3.27 -4.00 -13.03
N PHE A 77 2.10 -3.66 -12.48
CA PHE A 77 1.23 -2.63 -13.04
C PHE A 77 1.11 -1.47 -12.06
N ARG A 78 1.05 -0.24 -12.59
CA ARG A 78 0.75 0.93 -11.78
C ARG A 78 -0.64 0.78 -11.15
N GLY A 79 -0.71 0.95 -9.84
CA GLY A 79 -1.95 0.82 -9.08
C GLY A 79 -1.74 0.17 -7.72
N ILE A 80 -2.85 0.00 -7.02
CA ILE A 80 -2.89 -0.61 -5.70
C ILE A 80 -2.93 -2.14 -5.88
N TRP A 81 -1.93 -2.84 -5.37
CA TRP A 81 -1.85 -4.30 -5.40
C TRP A 81 -2.19 -4.93 -4.05
N TYR A 82 -2.19 -4.17 -2.96
CA TYR A 82 -2.68 -4.61 -1.66
C TYR A 82 -3.52 -3.50 -1.02
N PRO A 83 -4.85 -3.50 -1.26
CA PRO A 83 -5.77 -2.51 -0.71
C PRO A 83 -6.20 -2.81 0.73
N CYS A 84 -5.79 -3.96 1.28
CA CYS A 84 -6.14 -4.45 2.63
C CYS A 84 -7.60 -4.85 2.84
N PHE A 85 -8.44 -4.82 1.80
CA PHE A 85 -9.88 -5.12 1.90
C PHE A 85 -10.20 -6.60 2.22
N ASN A 86 -9.27 -7.52 1.95
CA ASN A 86 -9.46 -8.96 2.16
C ASN A 86 -9.17 -9.42 3.61
N LEU A 87 -8.64 -8.54 4.46
CA LEU A 87 -8.66 -8.74 5.90
C LEU A 87 -9.95 -8.07 6.34
N GLY A 88 -10.95 -8.85 6.75
CA GLY A 88 -12.30 -8.40 7.09
C GLY A 88 -12.39 -7.47 8.31
N ILE A 89 -11.63 -6.39 8.29
CA ILE A 89 -11.83 -5.18 9.08
C ILE A 89 -12.39 -4.20 8.07
N ASP A 90 -13.71 -4.04 8.13
CA ASP A 90 -14.41 -3.07 7.32
C ASP A 90 -13.77 -1.68 7.49
N ALA A 91 -13.97 -0.81 6.50
CA ALA A 91 -13.62 0.61 6.59
C ALA A 91 -14.39 1.36 7.70
N ASN A 92 -15.08 0.66 8.61
CA ASN A 92 -15.80 1.21 9.74
C ASN A 92 -15.22 0.84 11.11
N GLY A 93 -14.24 -0.08 11.20
CA GLY A 93 -13.70 -0.48 12.50
C GLY A 93 -14.79 -0.83 13.50
N ARG A 94 -15.79 -1.64 13.06
CA ARG A 94 -16.93 -2.00 13.89
C ARG A 94 -17.17 -3.50 13.98
#